data_AF-A0A933KF22-F1
#
_entry.id   AF-A0A933KF22-F1
#
_cell.length_a   1.000
_cell.length_b   1.000
_cell.length_c   1.000
_cell.angle_alpha   90.00
_cell.angle_beta   90.00
_cell.angle_gamma   90.00
#
_symmetry.space_group_name_H-M   'P 1'
#
loop_
_entity.id
_entity.type
_entity.pdbx_description
1 polymer ?
#
loop_
_entity_poly.entity_id
_entity_poly.type
_entity_poly.pdbx_seq_one_letter_code
_entity_poly.pdbx_strand_id
1 'polypeptide(L)'
;MSAFTSRLAAVVFALLLAIYGSSASRDVYWFDAPELTAVAANLDIAHPPGYPLWTLIAHAFTRVWPGGAPHAVALFSAASAAGAAALFYGTLRRTELAVASAFAGAGVLALTPQYWEMAVIQEVYAFEMLLIMGLLATLAGRR
;
A
#
# COMPACT_ATOMS: atom_id res chain seq x y z
N MET A 1 -9.24 -13.31 -14.88
CA MET A 1 -7.82 -12.92 -15.00
C MET A 1 -7.01 -14.20 -15.20
N SER A 2 -6.06 -14.24 -16.15
CA SER A 2 -5.33 -15.49 -16.41
C SER A 2 -4.40 -15.86 -15.23
N ALA A 3 -4.10 -17.16 -15.08
CA ALA A 3 -3.15 -17.62 -14.06
C ALA A 3 -1.76 -16.98 -14.24
N PHE A 4 -1.35 -16.75 -15.51
CA PHE A 4 -0.11 -16.07 -15.84
C PHE A 4 -0.06 -14.62 -15.32
N THR A 5 -1.10 -13.82 -15.61
CA THR A 5 -1.18 -12.44 -15.10
C THR A 5 -1.21 -12.38 -13.58
N SER A 6 -1.90 -13.31 -12.93
CA SER A 6 -1.98 -13.36 -11.46
C SER A 6 -0.63 -13.65 -10.83
N ARG A 7 0.18 -14.54 -11.42
CA ARG A 7 1.55 -14.79 -10.99
C ARG A 7 2.44 -13.57 -11.14
N LEU A 8 2.35 -12.86 -12.26
CA LEU A 8 3.12 -11.62 -12.47
C LEU A 8 2.72 -10.51 -11.50
N ALA A 9 1.42 -10.36 -11.21
CA ALA A 9 0.96 -9.41 -10.19
C ALA A 9 1.52 -9.76 -8.79
N ALA A 10 1.57 -11.06 -8.44
CA ALA A 10 2.19 -11.50 -7.19
C ALA A 10 3.70 -11.22 -7.14
N VAL A 11 4.41 -11.34 -8.27
CA VAL A 11 5.83 -10.94 -8.37
C VAL A 11 5.99 -9.44 -8.19
N VAL A 12 5.14 -8.62 -8.82
CA VAL A 12 5.13 -7.15 -8.62
C VAL A 12 4.92 -6.82 -7.15
N PHE A 13 3.93 -7.44 -6.51
CA PHE A 13 3.67 -7.28 -5.08
C PHE A 13 4.89 -7.62 -4.23
N ALA A 14 5.47 -8.82 -4.42
CA ALA A 14 6.58 -9.29 -3.61
C ALA A 14 7.83 -8.41 -3.75
N LEU A 15 8.15 -7.98 -4.98
CA LEU A 15 9.28 -7.10 -5.24
C LEU A 15 9.10 -5.73 -4.60
N LEU A 16 7.95 -5.10 -4.80
CA LEU A 16 7.67 -3.79 -4.21
C LEU A 16 7.56 -3.85 -2.69
N LEU A 17 6.98 -4.92 -2.13
CA LEU A 17 6.95 -5.14 -0.69
C LEU A 17 8.36 -5.25 -0.11
N ALA A 18 9.27 -5.98 -0.77
CA ALA A 18 10.66 -6.06 -0.33
C ALA A 18 11.36 -4.69 -0.40
N ILE A 19 11.16 -3.96 -1.49
CA ILE A 19 11.76 -2.63 -1.71
C ILE A 19 11.24 -1.62 -0.68
N TYR A 20 9.92 -1.40 -0.62
CA TYR A 20 9.32 -0.46 0.32
C TYR A 20 9.51 -0.90 1.76
N GLY A 21 9.35 -2.18 2.07
CA GLY A 21 9.55 -2.71 3.42
C GLY A 21 10.98 -2.51 3.93
N SER A 22 11.99 -2.66 3.06
CA SER A 22 13.38 -2.37 3.41
C SER A 22 13.68 -0.87 3.59
N SER A 23 12.85 -0.02 2.98
CA SER A 23 12.97 1.44 3.01
C SER A 23 12.01 2.11 4.00
N ALA A 24 11.11 1.33 4.61
CA ALA A 24 10.09 1.80 5.54
C ALA A 24 10.74 2.45 6.76
N SER A 25 10.20 3.58 7.18
CA SER A 25 10.69 4.31 8.35
C SER A 25 10.67 3.40 9.59
N ARG A 26 11.77 3.42 10.33
CA ARG A 26 11.93 2.63 11.57
C ARG A 26 11.39 3.35 12.80
N ASP A 27 11.24 4.67 12.69
CA ASP A 27 10.75 5.54 13.73
C ASP A 27 9.69 6.48 13.15
N VAL A 28 9.11 7.29 14.03
CA VAL A 28 8.13 8.31 13.69
C VAL A 28 8.73 9.32 12.69
N TYR A 29 8.02 9.55 11.59
CA TYR A 29 8.40 10.52 10.57
C TYR A 29 7.80 11.92 10.84
N TRP A 30 7.80 12.82 9.86
CA TRP A 30 7.22 14.17 10.01
C TRP A 30 5.71 14.21 9.72
N PHE A 31 5.10 15.39 9.88
CA PHE A 31 3.68 15.67 9.62
C PHE A 31 2.71 14.90 10.53
N ASP A 32 1.76 14.15 9.96
CA ASP A 32 0.72 13.41 10.67
C ASP A 32 1.22 12.07 11.22
N ALA A 33 2.42 11.63 10.83
CA ALA A 33 3.00 10.36 11.26
C ALA A 33 3.05 10.16 12.79
N PRO A 34 3.39 11.16 13.63
CA PRO A 34 3.33 11.01 15.09
C PRO A 34 1.91 10.72 15.60
N GLU A 35 0.92 11.47 15.09
CA GLU A 35 -0.48 11.29 15.46
C GLU A 35 -0.98 9.92 14.99
N LEU A 36 -0.81 9.59 13.72
CA LEU A 36 -1.27 8.33 13.13
C LEU A 36 -0.60 7.11 13.77
N THR A 37 0.66 7.23 14.18
CA THR A 37 1.34 6.18 14.95
C THR A 37 0.69 6.00 16.32
N ALA A 38 0.40 7.08 17.05
CA ALA A 38 -0.27 7.02 18.35
C ALA A 38 -1.70 6.45 18.22
N VAL A 39 -2.45 6.91 17.23
CA VAL A 39 -3.79 6.42 16.88
C VAL A 39 -3.77 4.91 16.61
N ALA A 40 -2.84 4.43 15.77
CA ALA A 40 -2.70 3.01 15.50
C ALA A 40 -2.26 2.22 16.74
N ALA A 41 -1.43 2.77 17.62
CA ALA A 41 -0.99 2.09 18.84
C ALA A 41 -2.12 1.96 19.88
N ASN A 42 -2.97 2.98 20.00
CA ASN A 42 -3.91 3.12 21.11
C ASN A 42 -5.39 2.95 20.73
N LEU A 43 -5.73 2.83 19.44
CA LEU A 43 -7.10 2.91 18.93
C LEU A 43 -7.78 4.27 19.22
N ASP A 44 -7.00 5.35 19.19
CA ASP A 44 -7.53 6.71 19.30
C ASP A 44 -8.25 7.14 18.00
N ILE A 45 -8.75 8.38 17.99
CA ILE A 45 -9.40 8.97 16.83
C ILE A 45 -8.43 9.98 16.22
N ALA A 46 -8.04 9.76 14.97
CA ALA A 46 -7.24 10.72 14.21
C ALA A 46 -8.04 12.00 13.91
N HIS A 47 -7.33 13.05 13.52
CA HIS A 47 -7.91 14.26 12.96
C HIS A 47 -8.94 13.93 11.85
N PRO A 48 -9.95 14.79 11.62
CA PRO A 48 -11.00 14.51 10.64
C PRO A 48 -10.43 14.12 9.26
N PRO A 49 -10.92 13.04 8.64
CA PRO A 49 -12.17 12.31 8.91
C PRO A 49 -12.07 11.16 9.94
N GLY A 50 -10.93 10.90 10.57
CA GLY A 50 -10.77 9.92 11.65
C GLY A 50 -10.43 8.48 11.25
N TYR A 51 -10.45 8.14 9.96
CA TYR A 51 -9.89 6.91 9.37
C TYR A 51 -10.16 5.57 10.11
N PRO A 52 -11.40 5.24 10.51
CA PRO A 52 -11.66 4.13 11.44
C PRO A 52 -11.21 2.75 10.93
N LEU A 53 -11.38 2.46 9.63
CA LEU A 53 -10.94 1.18 9.06
C LEU A 53 -9.41 1.07 9.03
N TRP A 54 -8.73 2.16 8.67
CA TRP A 54 -7.27 2.24 8.69
C TRP A 54 -6.76 2.02 10.11
N THR A 55 -7.35 2.70 11.11
CA THR A 55 -6.96 2.58 12.52
C THR A 55 -7.05 1.16 13.04
N LEU A 56 -8.14 0.44 12.76
CA LEU A 56 -8.32 -0.94 13.20
C LEU A 56 -7.27 -1.90 12.61
N ILE A 57 -6.96 -1.75 11.32
CA ILE A 57 -5.97 -2.60 10.64
C ILE A 57 -4.56 -2.24 11.07
N ALA A 58 -4.22 -0.95 11.10
CA ALA A 58 -2.94 -0.47 11.58
C ALA A 58 -2.68 -0.93 13.02
N HIS A 59 -3.70 -0.91 13.88
CA HIS A 59 -3.61 -1.47 15.23
C HIS A 59 -3.30 -2.96 15.23
N ALA A 60 -3.94 -3.76 14.39
CA ALA A 60 -3.60 -5.18 14.28
C ALA A 60 -2.12 -5.38 13.88
N PHE A 61 -1.59 -4.55 12.98
CA PHE A 61 -0.17 -4.56 12.61
C PHE A 61 0.75 -4.21 13.80
N THR A 62 0.41 -3.20 14.61
CA THR A 62 1.20 -2.84 15.80
C THR A 62 1.22 -3.95 16.86
N ARG A 63 0.22 -4.85 16.89
CA ARG A 63 0.18 -5.99 17.81
C ARG A 63 1.02 -7.19 17.38
N VAL A 64 1.18 -7.40 16.08
CA VAL A 64 1.90 -8.58 15.56
C VAL A 64 3.38 -8.30 15.29
N TRP A 65 3.75 -7.04 15.07
CA TRP A 65 5.12 -6.67 14.73
C TRP A 65 5.93 -6.27 15.97
N PRO A 66 7.07 -6.93 16.24
CA PRO A 66 7.85 -6.66 17.45
C PRO A 66 8.71 -5.39 17.38
N GLY A 67 8.86 -4.78 16.19
CA GLY A 67 9.73 -3.62 15.98
C GLY A 67 9.14 -2.26 16.40
N GLY A 68 8.09 -2.25 17.23
CA GLY A 68 7.42 -1.04 17.70
C GLY A 68 6.35 -0.50 16.74
N ALA A 69 5.46 0.34 17.28
CA ALA A 69 4.33 0.89 16.54
C ALA A 69 4.73 1.72 15.30
N PRO A 70 5.75 2.61 15.35
CA PRO A 70 6.10 3.41 14.17
C PRO A 70 6.49 2.52 12.98
N HIS A 71 7.39 1.57 13.19
CA HIS A 71 7.84 0.69 12.12
C HIS A 71 6.73 -0.25 11.65
N ALA A 72 5.88 -0.75 12.56
CA ALA A 72 4.74 -1.59 12.20
C ALA A 72 3.76 -0.88 11.24
N VAL A 73 3.46 0.40 11.51
CA VAL A 73 2.57 1.20 10.67
C VAL A 73 3.21 1.53 9.33
N ALA A 74 4.52 1.84 9.29
CA ALA A 74 5.23 2.05 8.02
C ALA A 74 5.27 0.78 7.14
N LEU A 75 5.41 -0.41 7.76
CA LEU A 75 5.32 -1.68 7.05
C LEU A 75 3.90 -1.97 6.53
N PHE A 76 2.86 -1.54 7.27
CA PHE A 76 1.48 -1.59 6.80
C PHE A 76 1.29 -0.69 5.56
N SER A 77 1.84 0.53 5.56
CA SER A 77 1.86 1.41 4.37
C SER A 77 2.57 0.73 3.20
N ALA A 78 3.74 0.14 3.43
CA ALA A 78 4.53 -0.54 2.41
C ALA A 78 3.76 -1.70 1.76
N ALA A 79 3.10 -2.53 2.57
CA ALA A 79 2.27 -3.62 2.09
C ALA A 79 1.05 -3.12 1.31
N SER A 80 0.42 -2.04 1.77
CA SER A 80 -0.74 -1.45 1.11
C SER A 80 -0.37 -0.86 -0.25
N ALA A 81 0.70 -0.08 -0.33
CA ALA A 81 1.22 0.49 -1.57
C ALA A 81 1.67 -0.60 -2.56
N ALA A 82 2.42 -1.61 -2.10
CA ALA A 82 2.80 -2.73 -2.95
C ALA A 82 1.57 -3.48 -3.51
N GLY A 83 0.54 -3.68 -2.69
CA GLY A 83 -0.73 -4.28 -3.09
C GLY A 83 -1.48 -3.44 -4.12
N ALA A 84 -1.55 -2.13 -3.91
CA ALA A 84 -2.18 -1.18 -4.82
C ALA A 84 -1.50 -1.20 -6.20
N ALA A 85 -0.17 -1.16 -6.26
CA ALA A 85 0.58 -1.24 -7.51
C ALA A 85 0.41 -2.59 -8.24
N ALA A 86 0.36 -3.71 -7.50
CA ALA A 86 0.09 -5.02 -8.07
C ALA A 86 -1.33 -5.16 -8.65
N LEU A 87 -2.33 -4.60 -7.98
CA LEU A 87 -3.70 -4.52 -8.48
C LEU A 87 -3.81 -3.61 -9.70
N PHE A 88 -3.07 -2.50 -9.71
CA PHE A 88 -2.99 -1.61 -10.86
C PHE A 88 -2.38 -2.32 -12.07
N TYR A 89 -1.26 -3.05 -11.90
CA TYR A 89 -0.71 -3.91 -12.94
C TYR A 89 -1.74 -4.92 -13.46
N GLY A 90 -2.43 -5.62 -12.57
CA GLY A 90 -3.47 -6.59 -12.94
C GLY A 90 -4.63 -5.96 -13.70
N THR A 91 -4.98 -4.72 -13.37
CA THR A 91 -6.01 -3.92 -14.04
C THR A 91 -5.58 -3.51 -15.45
N LEU A 92 -4.35 -3.00 -15.62
CA LEU A 92 -3.77 -2.70 -16.94
C LEU A 92 -3.70 -3.94 -17.83
N ARG A 93 -3.42 -5.11 -17.26
CA ARG A 93 -3.42 -6.38 -17.98
C ARG A 93 -4.80 -6.81 -18.50
N ARG A 94 -5.88 -6.27 -17.95
CA ARG A 94 -7.26 -6.51 -18.43
C ARG A 94 -7.68 -5.58 -19.55
N THR A 95 -6.96 -4.48 -19.77
CA THR A 95 -7.19 -3.57 -20.91
C THR A 95 -6.39 -4.00 -22.15
N GLU A 96 -6.02 -5.28 -22.23
CA GLU A 96 -5.27 -5.89 -23.35
C GLU A 96 -3.90 -5.28 -23.65
N LEU A 97 -3.37 -4.40 -22.79
CA LEU A 97 -2.02 -3.88 -22.91
C LEU A 97 -1.00 -5.02 -22.92
N ALA A 98 0.13 -4.85 -23.63
CA ALA A 98 1.23 -5.80 -23.59
C ALA A 98 1.82 -5.93 -22.17
N VAL A 99 2.49 -7.04 -21.87
CA VAL A 99 3.07 -7.30 -20.54
C VAL A 99 4.06 -6.20 -20.16
N ALA A 100 4.93 -5.81 -21.10
CA ALA A 100 5.90 -4.74 -20.92
C ALA A 100 5.23 -3.38 -20.63
N SER A 101 4.17 -3.04 -21.35
CA SER A 101 3.43 -1.77 -21.13
C SER A 101 2.75 -1.73 -19.76
N ALA A 102 2.18 -2.85 -19.31
CA ALA A 102 1.59 -2.94 -17.97
C ALA A 102 2.65 -2.82 -16.85
N PHE A 103 3.82 -3.44 -17.05
CA PHE A 103 4.96 -3.26 -16.13
C PHE A 103 5.45 -1.82 -16.12
N ALA A 104 5.61 -1.18 -17.28
CA ALA A 104 6.03 0.21 -17.37
C ALA A 104 5.03 1.14 -16.67
N GLY A 105 3.73 0.98 -16.90
CA GLY A 105 2.70 1.80 -16.27
C GLY A 105 2.65 1.64 -14.74
N ALA A 106 2.68 0.40 -14.25
CA ALA A 106 2.71 0.14 -12.81
C ALA A 106 4.02 0.59 -12.16
N GLY A 107 5.16 0.39 -12.84
CA GLY A 107 6.48 0.81 -12.39
C GLY A 107 6.61 2.33 -12.32
N VAL A 108 6.12 3.06 -13.32
CA VAL A 108 6.10 4.53 -13.29
C VAL A 108 5.34 5.02 -12.07
N LEU A 109 4.13 4.51 -11.82
CA LEU A 109 3.35 4.87 -10.64
C LEU A 109 4.12 4.57 -9.34
N ALA A 110 4.55 3.32 -9.18
CA ALA A 110 5.19 2.80 -7.97
C ALA A 110 6.53 3.49 -7.64
N LEU A 111 7.27 3.92 -8.66
CA LEU A 111 8.59 4.52 -8.51
C LEU A 111 8.56 6.06 -8.50
N THR A 112 7.39 6.68 -8.62
CA THR A 112 7.30 8.13 -8.43
C THR A 112 7.63 8.51 -6.99
N PRO A 113 8.31 9.66 -6.75
CA PRO A 113 8.69 10.07 -5.39
C PRO A 113 7.50 10.16 -4.43
N GLN A 114 6.36 10.70 -4.90
CA GLN A 114 5.16 10.85 -4.09
C GLN A 114 4.58 9.49 -3.66
N TYR A 115 4.47 8.53 -4.59
CA TYR A 115 3.95 7.21 -4.28
C TYR A 115 4.87 6.47 -3.31
N TRP A 116 6.18 6.56 -3.55
CA TRP A 116 7.19 5.93 -2.71
C TRP A 116 7.17 6.50 -1.29
N GLU A 117 7.10 7.82 -1.14
CA GLU A 117 7.04 8.46 0.17
C GLU A 117 5.87 7.92 0.98
N MET A 118 4.66 7.94 0.41
CA MET A 118 3.46 7.40 1.07
C MET A 118 3.58 5.89 1.38
N ALA A 119 4.38 5.14 0.62
CA ALA A 119 4.61 3.72 0.84
C ALA A 119 5.56 3.44 2.03
N VAL A 120 6.40 4.39 2.44
CA VAL A 120 7.46 4.13 3.42
C VAL A 120 7.28 4.85 4.76
N ILE A 121 6.19 5.61 4.94
CA ILE A 121 5.91 6.40 6.15
C ILE A 121 4.55 6.06 6.76
N GLN A 122 4.29 6.52 7.98
CA GLN A 122 3.05 6.26 8.71
C GLN A 122 1.91 7.18 8.24
N GLU A 123 1.27 6.81 7.13
CA GLU A 123 0.24 7.63 6.48
C GLU A 123 -0.97 6.79 6.03
N VAL A 124 -2.11 7.46 5.87
CA VAL A 124 -3.37 6.83 5.46
C VAL A 124 -3.44 6.53 3.97
N TYR A 125 -2.73 7.31 3.16
CA TYR A 125 -2.89 7.35 1.71
C TYR A 125 -2.55 6.02 1.02
N ALA A 126 -1.53 5.30 1.48
CA ALA A 126 -1.15 4.01 0.88
C ALA A 126 -2.28 2.97 0.98
N PHE A 127 -2.99 2.95 2.10
CA PHE A 127 -4.15 2.07 2.29
C PHE A 127 -5.34 2.52 1.45
N GLU A 128 -5.60 3.82 1.36
CA GLU A 128 -6.65 4.35 0.47
C GLU A 128 -6.38 4.00 -0.99
N MET A 129 -5.14 4.10 -1.44
CA MET A 129 -4.71 3.70 -2.77
C MET A 129 -4.94 2.20 -3.01
N LEU A 130 -4.74 1.34 -2.00
CA LEU A 130 -5.09 -0.08 -2.08
C LEU A 130 -6.59 -0.27 -2.30
N LEU A 131 -7.43 0.43 -1.53
CA LEU A 131 -8.89 0.32 -1.67
C LEU A 131 -9.37 0.81 -3.04
N ILE A 132 -8.85 1.95 -3.51
CA ILE A 132 -9.18 2.51 -4.83
C ILE A 132 -8.76 1.55 -5.95
N MET A 133 -7.53 1.03 -5.90
CA MET A 133 -7.04 0.09 -6.92
C MET A 133 -7.79 -1.25 -6.85
N GLY A 134 -8.21 -1.68 -5.65
CA GLY A 134 -9.10 -2.82 -5.46
C GLY A 134 -10.45 -2.60 -6.16
N LEU A 135 -11.09 -1.46 -5.93
CA LEU A 135 -12.33 -1.09 -6.60
C LEU A 135 -12.15 -1.07 -8.13
N LEU A 136 -11.12 -0.38 -8.63
CA LEU A 136 -10.81 -0.33 -10.07
C LEU A 136 -10.61 -1.73 -10.66
N ALA A 137 -9.90 -2.60 -9.95
CA ALA A 137 -9.72 -3.99 -10.36
C ALA A 137 -11.06 -4.75 -10.43
N THR A 138 -12.05 -4.47 -9.58
CA THR A 138 -13.38 -5.09 -9.72
C THR A 138 -14.14 -4.57 -10.93
N LEU A 139 -14.06 -3.27 -11.23
CA LEU A 139 -14.77 -2.64 -12.33
C LEU A 139 -14.21 -3.06 -13.69
N ALA A 140 -12.88 -3.20 -13.81
CA ALA A 140 -12.23 -3.68 -15.02
C ALA A 140 -12.51 -5.14 -15.37
N GLY A 141 -13.11 -5.92 -14.46
CA GLY A 141 -13.49 -7.32 -14.68
C GLY A 141 -14.92 -7.55 -15.20
N ARG A 142 -15.69 -6.48 -15.45
CA ARG A 142 -17.12 -6.55 -15.82
C ARG A 142 -17.40 -6.41 -17.33
N ARG A 143 -16.41 -6.66 -18.18
CA ARG A 143 -16.58 -6.65 -19.65
C ARG A 143 -16.57 -8.07 -20.20
#